data_AF-A0A443IPQ2-F1
#
_entry.id   AF-A0A443IPQ2-F1
#
_cell.length_a   1.000
_cell.length_b   1.000
_cell.length_c   1.000
_cell.angle_alpha   90.00
_cell.angle_beta   90.00
_cell.angle_gamma   90.00
#
_symmetry.space_group_name_H-M   'P 1'
#
loop_
_entity.id
_entity.type
_entity.pdbx_description
1 polymer ?
#
loop_
_entity_poly.entity_id
_entity_poly.type
_entity_poly.pdbx_seq_one_letter_code
_entity_poly.pdbx_strand_id
1 'polypeptide(L)' 'MTESIPDNRKKRGRPRVGSTLVGVRLEPDLLAHLDAYRATLPDEPSRPEAIRSMIEAILRIIEKDPDYLDKD' A
#
# COMPACT_ATOMS: atom_id res chain seq x y z
N MET A 1 31.20 -40.08 8.23
CA MET A 1 30.38 -39.06 7.53
C MET A 1 29.06 -38.99 8.28
N THR A 2 28.77 -37.87 8.93
CA THR A 2 27.57 -37.69 9.77
C THR A 2 26.54 -36.92 8.97
N GLU A 3 25.45 -37.59 8.58
CA GLU A 3 24.34 -36.96 7.86
C GLU A 3 23.36 -36.37 8.88
N SER A 4 23.16 -35.06 8.81
CA SER A 4 22.21 -34.33 9.66
C SER A 4 20.78 -34.53 9.14
N ILE A 5 19.86 -34.94 10.02
CA ILE A 5 18.42 -35.03 9.70
C ILE A 5 17.84 -33.61 9.67
N PRO A 6 17.25 -33.14 8.56
CA PRO A 6 16.66 -31.81 8.51
C PRO A 6 15.32 -31.79 9.26
N ASP A 7 15.28 -31.06 10.38
CA ASP A 7 14.05 -30.73 11.12
C ASP A 7 13.29 -29.56 10.44
N ASN A 8 11.97 -29.58 10.60
CA ASN A 8 10.97 -28.80 9.89
C ASN A 8 11.21 -27.28 10.06
N ARG A 9 11.80 -26.64 9.05
CA ARG A 9 12.07 -25.20 9.07
C ARG A 9 10.76 -24.41 9.02
N LYS A 10 10.39 -23.76 10.13
CA LYS A 10 9.30 -22.77 10.14
C LYS A 10 9.61 -21.69 9.09
N LYS A 11 8.76 -21.57 8.05
CA LYS A 11 8.81 -20.43 7.13
C LYS A 11 8.52 -19.17 7.95
N ARG A 12 9.56 -18.47 8.37
CA ARG A 12 9.43 -17.09 8.86
C ARG A 12 8.90 -16.30 7.67
N GLY A 13 7.63 -15.89 7.74
CA GLY A 13 7.07 -14.91 6.81
C GLY A 13 7.96 -13.65 6.79
N ARG A 14 7.75 -12.78 5.80
CA ARG A 14 8.50 -11.51 5.71
C ARG A 14 8.48 -10.82 7.08
N PRO A 15 9.63 -10.34 7.59
CA PRO A 15 9.68 -9.61 8.85
C PRO A 15 8.57 -8.58 8.91
N ARG A 16 7.94 -8.41 10.08
CA ARG A 16 6.93 -7.37 10.26
C ARG A 16 7.54 -6.04 9.83
N VAL A 17 7.04 -5.50 8.73
CA VAL A 17 7.18 -4.08 8.43
C VAL A 17 6.32 -3.36 9.47
N GLY A 18 6.83 -2.30 10.10
CA GLY A 18 6.17 -1.54 11.16
C GLY A 18 4.94 -0.75 10.67
N SER A 19 4.04 -1.42 9.96
CA SER A 19 2.84 -0.88 9.33
C SER A 19 1.65 -1.76 9.65
N THR A 20 0.51 -1.14 9.92
CA THR A 20 -0.76 -1.84 10.15
C THR A 20 -1.43 -2.18 8.81
N LEU A 21 -1.89 -3.41 8.64
CA LEU A 21 -2.66 -3.82 7.47
C LEU A 21 -4.09 -3.27 7.56
N VAL A 22 -4.52 -2.50 6.55
CA VAL A 22 -5.89 -1.95 6.47
C VAL A 22 -6.84 -2.88 5.70
N GLY A 23 -6.37 -3.58 4.66
CA GLY A 23 -7.15 -4.63 3.97
C GLY A 23 -8.45 -4.17 3.29
N VAL A 24 -8.43 -3.05 2.56
CA VAL A 24 -9.61 -2.48 1.88
C VAL A 24 -9.95 -3.25 0.59
N ARG A 25 -11.25 -3.44 0.32
CA ARG A 25 -11.76 -3.91 -0.99
C ARG A 25 -12.05 -2.70 -1.88
N LEU A 26 -11.46 -2.68 -3.07
CA LEU A 26 -11.68 -1.64 -4.06
C LEU A 26 -12.47 -2.23 -5.24
N GLU A 27 -13.39 -1.45 -5.79
CA GLU A 27 -14.08 -1.80 -7.03
C GLU A 27 -13.07 -1.95 -8.19
N PRO A 28 -13.32 -2.85 -9.15
CA PRO A 28 -12.38 -3.11 -10.25
C PRO A 28 -12.02 -1.86 -11.06
N ASP A 29 -12.99 -0.98 -11.31
CA ASP A 29 -12.79 0.24 -12.09
C ASP A 29 -11.86 1.21 -11.36
N LEU A 30 -12.09 1.40 -10.06
CA LEU A 30 -11.23 2.24 -9.22
C LEU A 30 -9.81 1.67 -9.14
N LEU A 31 -9.68 0.35 -9.06
CA LEU A 31 -8.38 -0.32 -9.06
C LEU A 31 -7.64 -0.12 -10.38
N ALA A 32 -8.35 -0.21 -11.51
CA ALA A 32 -7.77 0.04 -12.83
C ALA A 32 -7.30 1.51 -12.99
N HIS A 33 -8.08 2.46 -12.48
CA HIS A 33 -7.69 3.88 -12.45
C HIS A 33 -6.43 4.10 -11.62
N LEU A 34 -6.34 3.47 -10.44
CA LEU A 34 -5.15 3.52 -9.61
C LEU A 34 -3.92 2.95 -10.33
N ASP A 35 -4.06 1.82 -11.01
CA ASP A 35 -2.96 1.21 -11.75
C ASP A 35 -2.50 2.08 -12.93
N ALA A 36 -3.44 2.70 -13.65
CA ALA A 36 -3.12 3.65 -14.72
C ALA A 36 -2.36 4.88 -14.19
N TYR A 37 -2.79 5.45 -13.06
CA TYR A 37 -2.10 6.57 -12.42
C TYR A 37 -0.69 6.18 -11.97
N ARG A 38 -0.52 5.01 -11.34
CA ARG A 38 0.79 4.51 -10.90
C ARG A 38 1.79 4.40 -12.04
N ALA A 39 1.34 3.98 -13.23
CA ALA A 39 2.18 3.87 -14.42
C ALA A 39 2.70 5.22 -14.94
N THR A 40 2.09 6.34 -14.55
CA THR A 40 2.57 7.69 -14.90
C THR A 40 3.66 8.21 -13.97
N LEU A 41 3.90 7.55 -12.84
CA LEU A 41 4.87 7.98 -11.84
C LEU A 41 6.27 7.42 -12.15
N PRO A 42 7.35 8.20 -11.95
CA PRO A 42 8.70 7.83 -12.36
C PRO A 42 9.24 6.55 -11.69
N ASP A 43 8.79 6.25 -10.47
CA ASP A 43 9.26 5.09 -9.68
C ASP A 43 8.29 3.89 -9.71
N GLU A 44 7.20 3.99 -10.50
CA GLU A 44 6.13 2.98 -10.59
C GLU A 44 5.78 2.35 -9.22
N PRO A 45 5.39 3.18 -8.22
CA PRO A 45 5.28 2.74 -6.83
C PRO A 45 4.29 1.60 -6.71
N SER A 46 4.48 0.71 -5.74
CA SER A 46 3.51 -0.37 -5.50
C SER A 46 2.12 0.20 -5.15
N ARG A 47 1.05 -0.56 -5.38
CA ARG A 47 -0.32 -0.13 -5.02
C ARG A 47 -0.43 0.46 -3.61
N PRO A 48 0.07 -0.21 -2.54
CA PRO A 48 0.00 0.35 -1.19
C PRO A 48 0.91 1.57 -0.97
N GLU A 49 1.97 1.77 -1.76
CA GLU A 49 2.79 2.99 -1.69
C GLU A 49 2.08 4.16 -2.34
N ALA A 50 1.54 3.97 -3.55
CA ALA A 50 0.76 5.00 -4.24
C ALA A 50 -0.43 5.47 -3.40
N ILE A 51 -1.18 4.51 -2.83
CA ILE A 51 -2.30 4.83 -1.93
C ILE A 51 -1.83 5.63 -0.71
N ARG A 52 -0.69 5.27 -0.10
CA ARG A 52 -0.15 6.02 1.05
C ARG A 52 0.19 7.46 0.67
N SER A 53 0.90 7.66 -0.44
CA SER A 53 1.25 9.01 -0.90
C SER A 53 0.02 9.84 -1.27
N MET A 54 -1.01 9.22 -1.88
CA MET A 54 -2.28 9.89 -2.17
C MET A 54 -3.01 10.30 -0.89
N ILE A 55 -3.06 9.43 0.12
CA ILE A 55 -3.67 9.73 1.43
C ILE A 55 -2.93 10.88 2.12
N GLU A 56 -1.60 10.86 2.14
CA GLU A 56 -0.81 11.95 2.72
C GLU A 56 -1.06 13.28 2.00
N ALA A 57 -1.14 13.26 0.67
CA ALA A 57 -1.42 14.45 -0.13
C ALA A 57 -2.82 15.03 0.17
N ILE A 58 -3.86 14.19 0.20
CA ILE A 58 -5.23 14.67 0.47
C ILE A 58 -5.39 15.16 1.90
N LEU A 59 -4.78 14.48 2.89
CA LEU A 59 -4.80 14.93 4.28
C LEU A 59 -4.17 16.32 4.42
N ARG A 60 -3.05 16.57 3.73
CA ARG A 60 -2.41 17.89 3.74
C ARG A 60 -3.26 18.98 3.10
N ILE A 61 -4.12 18.63 2.13
CA ILE A 61 -5.07 19.56 1.53
C ILE A 61 -6.18 19.86 2.54
N ILE A 62 -6.78 18.83 3.13
CA ILE A 62 -7.86 18.96 4.13
C ILE A 62 -7.39 19.74 5.37
N GLU A 63 -6.16 19.50 5.85
CA GLU A 63 -5.59 20.27 6.97
C GLU A 63 -5.52 21.77 6.70
N LYS A 64 -5.34 22.17 5.43
CA LYS A 64 -5.28 23.58 5.03
C LYS A 64 -6.66 24.17 4.71
N ASP A 65 -7.57 23.32 4.25
CA ASP A 65 -8.90 23.68 3.79
C ASP A 65 -9.88 22.59 4.24
N PRO A 66 -10.40 22.67 5.48
CA PRO A 66 -11.19 21.60 6.09
C PRO A 66 -12.49 21.33 5.33
N ASP A 67 -13.01 22.33 4.61
CA ASP A 67 -14.24 22.22 3.82
C ASP A 67 -13.95 21.71 2.39
N TYR A 68 -12.73 21.24 2.08
CA TYR A 68 -12.35 20.79 0.73
C TYR A 68 -13.22 19.64 0.21
N LEU A 69 -13.71 18.78 1.09
CA LEU A 69 -14.55 17.63 0.72
C LEU A 69 -16.04 17.97 0.57
N ASP A 70 -16.48 19.12 1.10
CA ASP A 70 -17.88 19.57 1.05
C ASP A 70 -18.14 20.59 -0.08
N LYS A 71 -17.12 20.84 -0.92
CA LYS A 71 -17.21 21.71 -2.10
C LYS A 71 -17.85 20.94 -3.27
N ASP A 72 -19.17 20.82 -3.23
CA ASP A 72 -20.01 20.49 -4.40
C ASP A 72 -20.47 21.76 -5.15
#